data_AF-A0A6I7NGQ6-F1
#
_entry.id   AF-A0A6I7NGQ6-F1
#
_cell.length_a   1.000
_cell.length_b   1.000
_cell.length_c   1.000
_cell.angle_alpha   90.00
_cell.angle_beta   90.00
_cell.angle_gamma   90.00
#
_symmetry.space_group_name_H-M   'P 1'
#
loop_
_entity.id
_entity.type
_entity.pdbx_description
1 polymer ?
#
loop_
_entity_poly.entity_id
_entity_poly.type
_entity_poly.pdbx_seq_one_letter_code
_entity_poly.pdbx_strand_id
1 'polypeptide(L)'
;MAEKPTKPEVKKTASAKPEKKTSRVIEILKTEYPFEGILLGILGILVFLLGVYIFEAEVLQIRFTDFWLFDSPLKIQIFSSVVMVIGAGAIIMAFAPFFIPGLKEMNRVSWPNRRTMVNHTSRVLGFMAFVGVMFVLYDIVLRPFFRWIESL
;
A
#
# COMPACT_ATOMS: atom_id res chain seq x y z
N MET A 1 48.13 -71.75 22.02
CA MET A 1 48.03 -70.36 21.52
C MET A 1 46.64 -70.20 20.94
N ALA A 2 45.75 -69.48 21.63
CA ALA A 2 44.33 -69.41 21.33
C ALA A 2 44.08 -68.42 20.18
N GLU A 3 43.50 -68.93 19.09
CA GLU A 3 43.04 -68.17 17.93
C GLU A 3 41.74 -67.43 18.32
N LYS A 4 41.78 -66.10 18.25
CA LYS A 4 40.70 -65.20 18.69
C LYS A 4 39.71 -65.03 17.53
N PRO A 5 38.42 -65.39 17.66
CA PRO A 5 37.48 -65.27 16.56
C PRO A 5 37.13 -63.80 16.26
N THR A 6 37.26 -63.45 14.99
CA THR A 6 36.94 -62.17 14.35
C THR A 6 35.45 -61.84 14.48
N LYS A 7 35.14 -60.66 15.04
CA LYS A 7 33.77 -60.12 15.13
C LYS A 7 33.28 -59.66 13.74
N PRO A 8 32.01 -59.92 13.37
CA PRO A 8 31.43 -59.43 12.12
C PRO A 8 31.17 -57.92 12.16
N GLU A 9 31.40 -57.31 10.99
CA GLU A 9 31.28 -55.88 10.68
C GLU A 9 29.83 -55.40 10.82
N VAL A 10 29.55 -54.58 11.83
CA VAL A 10 28.23 -53.94 12.00
C VAL A 10 28.20 -52.68 11.14
N LYS A 11 27.58 -52.82 9.96
CA LYS A 11 27.27 -51.76 9.00
C LYS A 11 26.53 -50.61 9.69
N LYS A 12 27.21 -49.47 9.80
CA LYS A 12 26.73 -48.21 10.38
C LYS A 12 25.53 -47.71 9.56
N THR A 13 24.32 -47.90 10.09
CA THR A 13 23.08 -47.32 9.55
C THR A 13 23.17 -45.80 9.65
N ALA A 14 23.36 -45.15 8.50
CA ALA A 14 23.27 -43.71 8.36
C ALA A 14 21.82 -43.27 8.62
N SER A 15 21.66 -42.45 9.65
CA SER A 15 20.46 -41.69 9.99
C SER A 15 19.90 -40.97 8.76
N ALA A 16 18.71 -41.39 8.30
CA ALA A 16 17.92 -40.68 7.32
C ALA A 16 17.38 -39.39 7.96
N LYS A 17 17.91 -38.24 7.55
CA LYS A 17 17.28 -36.95 7.84
C LYS A 17 15.97 -36.87 7.04
N PRO A 18 14.81 -36.58 7.65
CA PRO A 18 13.58 -36.39 6.90
C PRO A 18 13.67 -35.09 6.10
N GLU A 19 13.66 -35.19 4.76
CA GLU A 19 13.41 -34.06 3.88
C GLU A 19 12.02 -33.50 4.18
N LYS A 20 11.98 -32.32 4.82
CA LYS A 20 10.75 -31.56 4.99
C LYS A 20 10.25 -31.13 3.61
N LYS A 21 9.23 -31.81 3.10
CA LYS A 21 8.35 -31.30 2.02
C LYS A 21 7.70 -30.01 2.50
N THR A 22 8.38 -28.88 2.33
CA THR A 22 7.73 -27.57 2.37
C THR A 22 6.64 -27.58 1.30
N SER A 23 5.42 -27.17 1.63
CA SER A 23 4.31 -27.23 0.67
C SER A 23 4.62 -26.28 -0.49
N ARG A 24 4.37 -26.70 -1.73
CA ARG A 24 4.54 -25.86 -2.94
C ARG A 24 3.82 -24.50 -2.81
N VAL A 25 2.77 -24.44 -2.00
CA VAL A 25 2.04 -23.22 -1.67
C VAL A 25 2.92 -22.20 -0.92
N ILE A 26 3.74 -22.64 0.03
CA ILE A 26 4.68 -21.75 0.75
C ILE A 26 5.78 -21.24 -0.18
N GLU A 27 6.22 -22.06 -1.13
CA GLU A 27 7.22 -21.69 -2.14
C GLU A 27 6.67 -20.66 -3.13
N ILE A 28 5.42 -20.82 -3.55
CA ILE A 28 4.70 -19.86 -4.42
C ILE A 28 4.48 -18.53 -3.68
N LEU A 29 3.98 -18.55 -2.44
CA LEU A 29 3.75 -17.32 -1.66
C LEU A 29 5.03 -16.51 -1.39
N LYS A 30 6.17 -17.17 -1.18
CA LYS A 30 7.48 -16.50 -1.03
C LYS A 30 8.03 -15.95 -2.35
N THR A 31 7.66 -16.56 -3.47
CA THR A 31 8.02 -16.09 -4.82
C THR A 31 7.21 -14.87 -5.22
N GLU A 32 5.94 -14.82 -4.80
CA GLU A 32 4.98 -13.80 -5.26
C GLU A 32 4.97 -12.54 -4.38
N TYR A 33 5.41 -12.63 -3.12
CA TYR A 33 5.52 -11.50 -2.21
C TYR A 33 6.92 -11.39 -1.58
N PRO A 34 7.83 -10.58 -2.14
CA PRO A 34 9.12 -10.33 -1.51
C PRO A 34 8.87 -9.54 -0.22
N PHE A 35 9.01 -10.21 0.93
CA PHE A 35 8.84 -9.60 2.25
C PHE A 35 9.70 -8.33 2.42
N GLU A 36 10.84 -8.29 1.73
CA GLU A 36 11.79 -7.19 1.68
C GLU A 36 11.15 -5.90 1.18
N GLY A 37 10.28 -5.98 0.16
CA GLY A 37 9.59 -4.81 -0.39
C GLY A 37 8.57 -4.25 0.59
N ILE A 38 7.81 -5.11 1.26
CA ILE A 38 6.85 -4.68 2.30
C ILE A 38 7.59 -4.06 3.48
N LEU A 39 8.68 -4.69 3.93
CA LEU A 39 9.50 -4.16 5.01
C LEU A 39 10.08 -2.80 4.66
N LEU A 40 10.61 -2.65 3.44
CA LEU A 40 11.10 -1.38 2.91
C LEU A 40 10.00 -0.31 2.86
N GLY A 41 8.77 -0.70 2.50
CA GLY A 41 7.63 0.21 2.48
C GLY A 41 7.24 0.68 3.88
N ILE A 42 7.12 -0.23 4.84
CA ILE A 42 6.82 0.11 6.24
C ILE A 42 7.92 0.99 6.83
N LEU A 43 9.19 0.61 6.64
CA LEU A 43 10.32 1.39 7.10
C LEU A 43 10.37 2.76 6.42
N GLY A 44 10.10 2.82 5.12
CA GLY A 44 10.00 4.06 4.34
C GLY A 44 8.92 5.00 4.87
N ILE A 45 7.74 4.47 5.23
CA ILE A 45 6.66 5.24 5.86
C ILE A 45 7.11 5.82 7.20
N LEU A 46 7.74 5.00 8.06
CA LEU A 46 8.25 5.46 9.36
C LEU A 46 9.33 6.55 9.20
N VAL A 47 10.28 6.35 8.28
CA VAL A 47 11.34 7.33 7.99
C VAL A 47 10.76 8.62 7.40
N PHE A 48 9.77 8.52 6.51
CA PHE A 48 9.09 9.68 5.95
C PHE A 48 8.36 10.49 7.04
N LEU A 49 7.58 9.81 7.89
CA LEU A 49 6.91 10.42 9.05
C LEU A 49 7.91 11.11 9.98
N LEU A 50 9.04 10.46 10.26
CA LEU A 50 10.10 11.06 11.07
C LEU A 50 10.65 12.33 10.41
N GLY A 51 10.88 12.31 9.10
CA GLY A 51 11.29 13.49 8.34
C GLY A 51 10.29 14.64 8.45
N VAL A 52 8.98 14.37 8.31
CA VAL A 52 7.91 15.36 8.45
C VAL A 52 7.89 15.94 9.87
N TYR A 53 7.99 15.10 10.90
CA TYR A 53 7.99 15.58 12.30
C TYR A 53 9.20 16.42 12.66
N ILE A 54 10.38 16.12 12.09
CA ILE A 54 11.56 16.97 12.27
C ILE A 54 11.39 18.30 11.51
N PHE A 55 10.73 18.28 10.34
CA PHE A 55 10.50 19.47 9.54
C PHE A 55 9.53 20.46 10.20
N GLU A 56 8.44 19.96 10.79
CA GLU A 56 7.40 20.77 11.44
C GLU A 56 7.83 21.32 12.80
N ALA A 57 8.74 20.63 13.51
CA ALA A 57 9.30 21.04 14.80
C ALA A 57 8.26 21.27 15.94
N GLU A 58 7.00 20.86 15.74
CA GLU A 58 5.96 20.90 16.77
C GLU A 58 6.01 19.68 17.69
N VAL A 59 6.13 18.48 17.11
CA VAL A 59 6.13 17.21 17.86
C VAL A 59 7.55 16.78 18.23
N LEU A 60 8.53 16.99 17.34
CA LEU A 60 9.91 16.53 17.52
C LEU A 60 10.89 17.71 17.42
N GLN A 61 11.34 18.20 18.59
CA GLN A 61 12.31 19.30 18.67
C GLN A 61 13.73 18.79 18.92
N ILE A 62 14.66 19.21 18.07
CA ILE A 62 16.08 18.92 18.25
C ILE A 62 16.63 19.87 19.31
N ARG A 63 16.77 19.38 20.55
CA ARG A 63 17.28 20.18 21.68
C ARG A 63 18.81 20.24 21.74
N PHE A 64 19.50 19.30 21.09
CA PHE A 64 20.96 19.23 21.06
C PHE A 64 21.47 19.76 19.72
N THR A 65 21.78 21.05 19.70
CA THR A 65 22.19 21.83 18.53
C THR A 65 23.71 21.89 18.34
N ASP A 66 24.47 21.21 19.21
CA ASP A 66 25.94 21.26 19.23
C ASP A 66 26.60 20.50 18.05
N PHE A 67 25.82 19.65 17.38
CA PHE A 67 26.28 18.91 16.22
C PHE A 67 26.24 19.82 14.97
N TRP A 68 27.31 19.82 14.17
CA TRP A 68 27.44 20.62 12.92
C TRP A 68 26.15 20.63 12.09
N LEU A 69 25.50 19.48 11.93
CA LEU A 69 24.36 19.30 11.02
C LEU A 69 23.08 19.93 11.54
N PHE A 70 23.01 20.23 12.84
CA PHE A 70 21.84 20.77 13.50
C PHE A 70 22.06 22.16 14.07
N ASP A 71 23.23 22.78 13.85
CA ASP A 71 23.61 24.08 14.42
C ASP A 71 22.72 25.27 13.99
N SER A 72 21.94 25.11 12.93
CA SER A 72 21.13 26.16 12.32
C SER A 72 19.76 25.62 11.90
N PRO A 73 18.67 26.42 12.06
CA PRO A 73 17.34 26.05 11.58
C PRO A 73 17.32 25.64 10.10
N LEU A 74 18.10 26.31 9.25
CA LEU A 74 18.18 25.98 7.82
C LEU A 74 18.80 24.61 7.59
N LYS A 75 19.82 24.23 8.37
CA LYS A 75 20.45 22.91 8.21
C LYS A 75 19.55 21.78 8.68
N ILE A 76 18.79 22.00 9.77
CA ILE A 76 17.75 21.06 10.23
C ILE A 76 16.67 20.86 9.16
N GLN A 77 16.22 21.94 8.52
CA GLN A 77 15.24 21.88 7.42
C GLN A 77 15.78 21.12 6.20
N ILE A 78 17.04 21.34 5.83
CA ILE A 78 17.67 20.61 4.71
C ILE A 78 17.79 19.12 5.06
N PHE A 79 18.25 18.81 6.26
CA PHE A 79 18.37 17.42 6.71
C PHE A 79 17.02 16.70 6.72
N SER A 80 15.98 17.29 7.32
CA SER A 80 14.64 16.71 7.35
C SER A 80 14.07 16.52 5.96
N SER A 81 14.25 17.49 5.05
CA SER A 81 13.84 17.37 3.65
C SER A 81 14.53 16.20 2.95
N VAL A 82 15.84 16.00 3.18
CA VAL A 82 16.58 14.84 2.63
C VAL A 82 16.04 13.53 3.19
N VAL A 83 15.79 13.45 4.49
CA VAL A 83 15.19 12.26 5.13
C VAL A 83 13.80 11.97 4.55
N MET A 84 12.97 12.99 4.35
CA MET A 84 11.67 12.87 3.69
C MET A 84 11.81 12.33 2.26
N VAL A 85 12.72 12.87 1.46
CA VAL A 85 12.92 12.39 0.08
C VAL A 85 13.38 10.93 0.05
N ILE A 86 14.27 10.52 0.96
CA ILE A 86 14.71 9.13 1.09
C ILE A 86 13.55 8.22 1.50
N GLY A 87 12.76 8.63 2.50
CA GLY A 87 11.57 7.90 2.94
C GLY A 87 10.55 7.74 1.82
N ALA A 88 10.25 8.83 1.10
CA ALA A 88 9.37 8.79 -0.07
C ALA A 88 9.91 7.88 -1.19
N GLY A 89 11.22 7.92 -1.44
CA GLY A 89 11.88 7.02 -2.40
C GLY A 89 11.73 5.54 -2.01
N ALA A 90 11.91 5.20 -0.73
CA ALA A 90 11.74 3.85 -0.21
C ALA A 90 10.28 3.37 -0.35
N ILE A 91 9.30 4.23 -0.07
CA ILE A 91 7.88 3.95 -0.30
C ILE A 91 7.63 3.68 -1.79
N ILE A 92 8.11 4.55 -2.68
CA ILE A 92 7.93 4.37 -4.12
C ILE A 92 8.54 3.04 -4.58
N MET A 93 9.76 2.72 -4.17
CA MET A 93 10.40 1.45 -4.53
C MET A 93 9.64 0.23 -4.02
N ALA A 94 9.12 0.30 -2.79
CA ALA A 94 8.32 -0.77 -2.19
C ALA A 94 7.00 -1.00 -2.94
N PHE A 95 6.33 0.08 -3.34
CA PHE A 95 5.01 0.00 -3.99
C PHE A 95 5.07 -0.12 -5.52
N ALA A 96 6.16 0.31 -6.16
CA ALA A 96 6.36 0.25 -7.60
C ALA A 96 6.03 -1.12 -8.24
N PRO A 97 6.52 -2.28 -7.74
CA PRO A 97 6.23 -3.57 -8.37
C PRO A 97 4.74 -3.94 -8.37
N PHE A 98 3.92 -3.36 -7.48
CA PHE A 98 2.47 -3.58 -7.47
C PHE A 98 1.75 -2.77 -8.56
N PHE A 99 2.21 -1.53 -8.81
CA PHE A 99 1.55 -0.64 -9.76
C PHE A 99 2.06 -0.78 -11.20
N ILE A 100 3.36 -1.02 -11.41
CA ILE A 100 3.98 -1.17 -12.74
C ILE A 100 3.25 -2.19 -13.64
N PRO A 101 2.94 -3.43 -13.20
CA PRO A 101 2.23 -4.38 -14.05
C PRO A 101 0.81 -3.91 -14.38
N GLY A 102 0.10 -3.29 -13.43
CA GLY A 102 -1.22 -2.70 -13.66
C GLY A 102 -1.20 -1.54 -14.65
N LEU A 103 -0.19 -0.66 -14.57
CA LEU A 103 0.01 0.43 -15.53
C LEU A 103 0.36 -0.10 -16.93
N LYS A 104 1.15 -1.17 -17.02
CA LYS A 104 1.47 -1.81 -18.29
C LYS A 104 0.22 -2.41 -18.95
N GLU A 105 -0.67 -2.99 -18.17
CA GLU A 105 -1.95 -3.50 -18.67
C GLU A 105 -2.92 -2.37 -19.01
N MET A 106 -2.91 -1.26 -18.26
CA MET A 106 -3.70 -0.07 -18.55
C MET A 106 -3.39 0.54 -19.93
N ASN A 107 -2.16 0.39 -20.42
CA ASN A 107 -1.79 0.79 -21.79
C ASN A 107 -2.39 -0.11 -22.88
N ARG A 108 -2.87 -1.31 -22.52
CA ARG A 108 -3.59 -2.21 -23.44
C ARG A 108 -5.10 -2.00 -23.40
N VAL A 109 -5.61 -1.30 -22.39
CA VAL A 109 -7.02 -0.97 -22.30
C VAL A 109 -7.36 0.06 -23.39
N SER A 110 -8.34 -0.29 -24.23
CA SER A 110 -8.87 0.63 -25.24
C SER A 110 -9.67 1.72 -24.54
N TRP A 111 -9.03 2.85 -24.27
CA TRP A 111 -9.68 3.99 -23.64
C TRP A 111 -10.82 4.51 -24.53
N PRO A 112 -12.00 4.82 -23.95
CA PRO A 112 -13.11 5.36 -24.71
C PRO A 112 -12.71 6.65 -25.43
N ASN A 113 -13.14 6.80 -26.68
CA ASN A 113 -12.97 8.07 -27.38
C ASN A 113 -13.72 9.18 -26.62
N ARG A 114 -13.21 10.43 -26.67
CA ARG A 114 -13.82 11.60 -26.01
C ARG A 114 -15.32 11.73 -26.33
N ARG A 115 -15.74 11.42 -27.57
CA ARG A 115 -17.15 11.42 -27.97
C ARG A 115 -17.98 10.39 -27.20
N THR A 116 -17.46 9.17 -27.07
CA THR A 116 -18.09 8.07 -26.33
C THR A 116 -18.19 8.41 -24.85
N MET A 117 -17.11 8.96 -24.27
CA MET A 117 -17.08 9.41 -22.88
C MET A 117 -18.16 10.46 -22.62
N VAL A 118 -18.21 11.53 -23.43
CA VAL A 118 -19.23 12.59 -23.27
C VAL A 118 -20.65 12.04 -23.46
N ASN A 119 -20.89 11.16 -24.42
CA ASN A 119 -22.21 10.56 -24.64
C ASN A 119 -22.68 9.72 -23.44
N HIS A 120 -21.80 8.92 -22.83
CA HIS A 120 -22.16 8.14 -21.64
C HIS A 120 -22.32 9.04 -20.40
N THR A 121 -21.38 9.94 -20.15
CA THR A 121 -21.46 10.88 -19.02
C THR A 121 -22.70 11.77 -19.09
N SER A 122 -23.03 12.31 -20.27
CA SER A 122 -24.22 13.17 -20.45
C SER A 122 -25.52 12.41 -20.25
N ARG A 123 -25.62 11.14 -20.63
CA ARG A 123 -26.80 10.31 -20.34
C ARG A 123 -26.98 10.09 -18.85
N VAL A 124 -25.90 9.78 -18.13
CA VAL A 124 -25.95 9.58 -16.67
C VAL A 124 -26.31 10.88 -15.96
N LEU A 125 -25.63 11.97 -16.27
CA LEU A 125 -25.92 13.29 -15.69
C LEU A 125 -27.33 13.76 -16.05
N GLY A 126 -27.77 13.55 -17.28
CA GLY A 126 -29.12 13.87 -17.74
C GLY A 126 -30.18 13.07 -16.97
N PHE A 127 -29.95 11.78 -16.74
CA PHE A 127 -30.84 10.97 -15.91
C PHE A 127 -30.87 11.43 -14.45
N MET A 128 -29.71 11.73 -13.87
CA MET A 128 -29.60 12.29 -12.51
C MET A 128 -30.38 13.60 -12.38
N ALA A 129 -30.23 14.50 -13.36
CA ALA A 129 -30.96 15.76 -13.40
C ALA A 129 -32.47 15.54 -13.56
N PHE A 130 -32.88 14.62 -14.44
CA PHE A 130 -34.30 14.26 -14.62
C PHE A 130 -34.92 13.75 -13.31
N VAL A 131 -34.25 12.82 -12.62
CA VAL A 131 -34.69 12.31 -11.32
C VAL A 131 -34.76 13.45 -10.30
N GLY A 132 -33.75 14.33 -10.25
CA GLY A 132 -33.76 15.52 -9.39
C GLY A 132 -34.96 16.44 -9.64
N VAL A 133 -35.28 16.71 -10.91
CA VAL A 133 -36.46 17.51 -11.29
C VAL A 133 -37.75 16.80 -10.88
N MET A 134 -37.85 15.48 -11.04
CA MET A 134 -39.01 14.72 -10.59
C MET A 134 -39.23 14.84 -9.08
N PHE A 135 -38.18 14.76 -8.28
CA PHE A 135 -38.28 15.00 -6.84
C PHE A 135 -38.80 16.40 -6.50
N VAL A 136 -38.28 17.44 -7.17
CA VAL A 136 -38.78 18.81 -7.00
C VAL A 136 -40.26 18.92 -7.39
N LEU A 137 -40.68 18.23 -8.46
CA LEU A 137 -42.06 18.27 -8.91
C LEU A 137 -43.01 17.59 -7.91
N TYR A 138 -42.63 16.41 -7.41
CA TYR A 138 -43.39 15.74 -6.35
C TYR A 138 -43.48 16.59 -5.10
N ASP A 139 -42.38 17.24 -4.74
CA ASP A 139 -42.33 18.11 -3.58
C ASP A 139 -43.28 19.31 -3.72
N ILE A 140 -43.33 19.95 -4.89
CA ILE A 140 -44.29 21.04 -5.18
C ILE A 140 -45.75 20.56 -5.08
N VAL A 141 -46.05 19.36 -5.60
CA VAL A 141 -47.42 18.82 -5.63
C VAL A 141 -47.86 18.30 -4.26
N LEU A 142 -46.99 17.58 -3.57
CA LEU A 142 -47.32 16.88 -2.33
C LEU A 142 -47.22 17.80 -1.09
N ARG A 143 -46.34 18.80 -1.07
CA ARG A 143 -46.26 19.77 0.04
C ARG A 143 -47.60 20.41 0.42
N PRO A 144 -48.39 20.99 -0.49
CA PRO A 144 -49.68 21.59 -0.12
C PRO A 144 -50.67 20.54 0.40
N PHE A 145 -50.65 19.33 -0.16
CA PHE A 145 -51.47 18.22 0.30
C PHE A 145 -51.11 17.79 1.74
N PHE A 146 -49.82 17.63 2.04
CA PHE A 146 -49.38 17.30 3.40
C PHE A 146 -49.66 18.42 4.40
N ARG A 147 -49.47 19.70 4.01
CA ARG A 147 -49.85 20.84 4.85
C ARG A 147 -51.35 20.86 5.17
N TRP A 148 -52.19 20.47 4.21
CA TRP A 148 -53.62 20.35 4.46
C TRP A 148 -53.92 19.24 5.48
N ILE A 149 -53.32 18.05 5.35
CA ILE A 149 -53.48 16.96 6.33
C ILE A 149 -53.00 17.37 7.72
N GLU A 150 -51.85 18.04 7.84
CA GLU A 150 -51.33 18.52 9.13
C GLU A 150 -52.22 19.56 9.80
N SER A 151 -53.09 20.23 9.03
CA SER A 151 -54.02 21.24 9.55
C SER A 151 -55.37 20.66 10.01
N LEU A 152 -55.64 19.37 9.76
CA LEU A 152 -56.78 18.62 10.32
C LEU A 152 -56.47 18.12 11.73
#